data_AF-A0A653PZ10-F1
#
_entry.id   AF-A0A653PZ10-F1
#
_cell.length_a   1.000
_cell.length_b   1.000
_cell.length_c   1.000
_cell.angle_alpha   90.00
_cell.angle_beta   90.00
_cell.angle_gamma   90.00
#
_symmetry.space_group_name_H-M   'P 1'
#
loop_
_entity.id
_entity.type
_entity.pdbx_description
1 polymer ?
#
loop_
_entity_poly.entity_id
_entity_poly.type
_entity_poly.pdbx_seq_one_letter_code
_entity_poly.pdbx_strand_id
1 'polypeptide(L)'
;MYSKFLHVVLTVAFSFSGLLSAQNKQELLLFDSKELDSTFLSYKNQLKIAQGQNDDFKIATSYWRLGEFYFRVGVYSEATDQFNKALLILQKKPNDTLQVHINNAQGSMHLALKNYDKAEASFSKSLKISKVIDFKKGLARSTGLLGSCYEKRKEYKKALAFEKQSLTEFKLLQDSIGLATANENIGSIYEDLENFDLASQFFSKAYGYTKGSKNSLEANILNNIGDVFRKRGSYDQAIVYTTKAMHLAKEINDKNRLSSAYRDLSKTYALLGKYKDALEYLEMAEQITSNIFNGQNSNQINVLQTVYETNQKETRIMLLEEENKVAKANRNFWIVAVILISIIIFVLLLFRAKKRKEEFRIQQFQKQLLQAQLEKKAILQENLRNEVQLKASALSKYSLHLSHKNKLLSDLASTLIKLADRKNMDKSAKIKQLANDINENVKQDNEARQFQNYFSEIHPEFGKKLIDVCKEKLSQTEMRLAMLLRLNLSSKEIASILRVTPDSVRVARYRLRKKLRIDPKTNLIHFLLQL
;
A
#
# COMPACT_ATOMS: atom_id res chain seq x y z
N MET A 1 33.23 33.45 4.44
CA MET A 1 33.46 32.42 5.48
C MET A 1 33.57 33.01 6.90
N TYR A 2 32.85 34.11 7.22
CA TYR A 2 32.79 34.68 8.58
C TYR A 2 31.42 35.35 8.80
N SER A 3 30.34 34.56 8.80
CA SER A 3 28.97 35.08 9.07
C SER A 3 28.02 34.03 9.67
N LYS A 4 28.40 32.75 9.77
CA LYS A 4 27.52 31.68 10.29
C LYS A 4 27.85 31.16 11.70
N PHE A 5 28.80 31.75 12.41
CA PHE A 5 29.19 31.28 13.76
C PHE A 5 28.79 32.18 14.93
N LEU A 6 28.26 33.38 14.68
CA LEU A 6 27.85 34.33 15.74
C LEU A 6 26.34 34.36 16.02
N HIS A 7 25.54 33.53 15.35
CA HIS A 7 24.08 33.43 15.54
C HIS A 7 23.59 32.12 16.18
N VAL A 8 24.52 31.25 16.60
CA VAL A 8 24.20 29.99 17.29
C VAL A 8 24.54 30.05 18.79
N VAL A 9 25.20 31.11 19.26
CA VAL A 9 25.58 31.27 20.68
C VAL A 9 24.68 32.25 21.45
N LEU A 10 23.79 32.99 20.78
CA LEU A 10 22.90 33.98 21.41
C LEU A 10 21.43 33.55 21.55
N THR A 11 21.06 32.38 21.03
CA THR A 11 19.71 31.78 21.16
C THR A 11 19.63 30.61 22.14
N VAL A 12 20.76 30.24 22.76
CA VAL A 12 20.83 29.19 23.80
C VAL A 12 20.94 29.77 25.23
N ALA A 13 21.01 31.09 25.38
CA ALA A 13 21.17 31.75 26.69
C ALA A 13 19.87 32.29 27.33
N PHE A 14 18.70 32.19 26.68
CA PHE A 14 17.43 32.72 27.21
C PHE A 14 16.42 31.67 27.70
N SER A 15 16.79 30.39 27.73
CA SER A 15 15.90 29.28 28.12
C SER A 15 16.30 28.57 29.42
N PHE A 16 17.19 29.15 30.24
CA PHE A 16 17.63 28.53 31.50
C PHE A 16 17.49 29.38 32.78
N SER A 17 16.92 30.59 32.70
CA SER A 17 16.69 31.45 33.89
C SER A 17 15.25 31.39 34.44
N GLY A 18 14.35 30.61 33.82
CA GLY A 18 12.94 30.52 34.22
C GLY A 18 12.58 29.38 35.18
N LEU A 19 13.56 28.61 35.68
CA LEU A 19 13.31 27.37 36.44
C LEU A 19 13.66 27.44 37.94
N LEU A 20 14.03 28.61 38.48
CA LEU A 20 14.35 28.75 39.90
C LEU A 20 13.64 29.88 40.67
N SER A 21 12.71 30.63 40.08
CA SER A 21 11.97 31.70 40.79
C SER A 21 10.48 31.44 40.98
N ALA A 22 9.96 30.28 40.57
CA ALA A 22 8.54 29.93 40.73
C ALA A 22 8.22 29.22 42.06
N GLN A 23 8.89 29.60 43.15
CA GLN A 23 8.48 29.22 44.51
C GLN A 23 7.95 30.46 45.23
N ASN A 24 6.63 30.50 45.41
CA ASN A 24 5.89 31.49 46.20
C ASN A 24 5.63 32.89 45.63
N LYS A 25 5.05 32.97 44.43
CA LYS A 25 4.16 34.08 44.09
C LYS A 25 2.74 33.55 43.88
N GLN A 26 1.97 33.53 44.96
CA GLN A 26 0.50 33.46 44.88
C GLN A 26 -0.02 34.90 44.70
N GLU A 27 0.45 35.56 43.64
CA GLU A 27 -0.13 36.81 43.16
C GLU A 27 -1.26 36.43 42.22
N LEU A 28 -2.48 36.80 42.59
CA LEU A 28 -3.62 36.71 41.70
C LEU A 28 -3.50 37.85 40.67
N LEU A 29 -2.58 37.65 39.71
CA LEU A 29 -2.37 38.53 38.58
C LEU A 29 -3.60 38.44 37.66
N LEU A 30 -4.19 39.59 37.30
CA LEU A 30 -5.04 39.66 36.13
C LEU A 30 -4.15 39.39 34.92
N PHE A 31 -4.11 38.15 34.46
CA PHE A 31 -3.48 37.79 33.19
C PHE A 31 -4.31 38.37 32.05
N ASP A 32 -3.64 38.85 31.01
CA ASP A 32 -4.29 39.12 29.72
C ASP A 32 -4.83 37.79 29.16
N SER A 33 -5.99 37.81 28.48
CA SER A 33 -6.62 36.60 27.94
C SER A 33 -5.67 35.86 26.99
N LYS A 34 -4.90 36.63 26.21
CA LYS A 34 -3.86 36.10 25.32
C LYS A 34 -2.70 35.44 26.07
N GLU A 35 -2.36 35.94 27.25
CA GLU A 35 -1.31 35.37 28.11
C GLU A 35 -1.78 34.06 28.77
N LEU A 36 -3.04 34.01 29.22
CA LEU A 36 -3.70 32.80 29.71
C LEU A 36 -3.72 31.69 28.66
N ASP A 37 -4.16 32.02 27.45
CA ASP A 37 -4.19 31.08 26.33
C ASP A 37 -2.79 30.58 26.00
N SER A 38 -1.80 31.49 25.93
CA SER A 38 -0.41 31.12 25.65
C SER A 38 0.18 30.21 26.73
N THR A 39 -0.13 30.45 28.00
CA THR A 39 0.36 29.66 29.14
C THR A 39 -0.28 28.27 29.14
N PHE A 40 -1.60 28.20 28.94
CA PHE A 40 -2.33 26.95 28.81
C PHE A 40 -1.78 26.10 27.65
N LEU A 41 -1.65 26.69 26.46
CA LEU A 41 -1.10 26.02 25.28
C LEU A 41 0.34 25.57 25.49
N SER A 42 1.17 26.37 26.16
CA SER A 42 2.54 26.01 26.51
C SER A 42 2.59 24.77 27.39
N TYR A 43 1.77 24.71 28.45
CA TYR A 43 1.69 23.54 29.32
C TYR A 43 1.12 22.31 28.61
N LYS A 44 0.11 22.47 27.75
CA LYS A 44 -0.42 21.40 26.87
C LYS A 44 0.65 20.87 25.91
N ASN A 45 1.45 21.75 25.31
CA ASN A 45 2.53 21.34 24.42
C ASN A 45 3.65 20.61 25.19
N GLN A 46 4.03 21.09 26.37
CA GLN A 46 4.96 20.38 27.26
C GLN A 46 4.46 18.98 27.61
N LEU A 47 3.16 18.84 27.89
CA LEU A 47 2.52 17.55 28.13
C LEU A 47 2.65 16.62 26.92
N LYS A 48 2.35 17.12 25.71
CA LYS A 48 2.47 16.36 24.45
C LYS A 48 3.91 15.89 24.19
N ILE A 49 4.89 16.78 24.42
CA ILE A 49 6.31 16.45 24.27
C ILE A 49 6.72 15.37 25.29
N ALA A 50 6.30 15.52 26.55
CA ALA A 50 6.61 14.55 27.61
C ALA A 50 5.98 13.17 27.33
N GLN A 51 4.76 13.14 26.80
CA GLN A 51 4.10 11.91 26.34
C GLN A 51 4.87 11.25 25.19
N GLY A 52 5.34 12.03 24.22
CA GLY A 52 6.17 11.51 23.12
C GLY A 52 7.53 10.96 23.59
N GLN A 53 8.05 11.45 24.72
CA GLN A 53 9.29 10.97 25.34
C GLN A 53 9.08 9.78 26.30
N ASN A 54 7.83 9.40 26.60
CA ASN A 54 7.47 8.42 27.63
C ASN A 54 8.13 8.72 29.00
N ASP A 55 8.25 10.00 29.36
CA ASP A 55 8.85 10.44 30.63
C ASP A 55 7.74 10.68 31.67
N ASP A 56 7.40 9.64 32.43
CA ASP A 56 6.33 9.67 33.45
C ASP A 56 6.47 10.85 34.42
N PHE A 57 7.69 11.22 34.82
CA PHE A 57 7.92 12.34 35.73
C PHE A 57 7.59 13.69 35.08
N LYS A 58 8.03 13.91 33.85
CA LYS A 58 7.67 15.13 33.10
C LYS A 58 6.17 15.18 32.79
N ILE A 59 5.54 14.05 32.45
CA ILE A 59 4.09 13.99 32.22
C ILE A 59 3.35 14.41 33.50
N ALA A 60 3.71 13.84 34.65
CA ALA A 60 3.12 14.22 35.94
C ALA A 60 3.38 15.71 36.28
N THR A 61 4.58 16.22 35.97
CA THR A 61 4.92 17.63 36.19
C THR A 61 4.06 18.55 35.33
N SER A 62 3.83 18.20 34.06
CA SER A 62 2.96 18.96 33.16
C SER A 62 1.51 18.96 33.65
N TYR A 63 1.00 17.83 34.12
CA TYR A 63 -0.32 17.77 34.76
C TYR A 63 -0.41 18.62 36.02
N TRP A 64 0.59 18.58 36.89
CA TRP A 64 0.64 19.46 38.06
C TRP A 64 0.62 20.95 37.68
N ARG A 65 1.39 21.35 36.65
CA ARG A 65 1.40 22.73 36.14
C ARG A 65 0.05 23.18 35.58
N LEU A 66 -0.64 22.30 34.83
CA LEU A 66 -2.00 22.56 34.37
C LEU A 66 -2.97 22.66 35.55
N GLY A 67 -2.84 21.81 36.57
CA GLY A 67 -3.65 21.89 37.78
C GLY A 67 -3.47 23.20 38.54
N GLU A 68 -2.22 23.63 38.72
CA GLU A 68 -1.86 24.94 39.30
C GLU A 68 -2.41 26.10 38.48
N PHE A 69 -2.37 26.01 37.15
CA PHE A 69 -2.96 27.01 36.25
C PHE A 69 -4.48 27.13 36.47
N TYR A 70 -5.21 26.02 36.42
CA TYR A 70 -6.65 26.01 36.64
C TYR A 70 -7.02 26.49 38.05
N PHE A 71 -6.23 26.10 39.06
CA PHE A 71 -6.42 26.55 40.43
C PHE A 71 -6.31 28.08 40.54
N ARG A 72 -5.31 28.70 39.91
CA ARG A 72 -5.14 30.17 39.90
C ARG A 72 -6.27 30.89 39.19
N VAL A 73 -6.83 30.31 38.13
CA VAL A 73 -7.97 30.88 37.40
C VAL A 73 -9.31 30.65 38.15
N GLY A 74 -9.34 29.72 39.11
CA GLY A 74 -10.54 29.38 39.88
C GLY A 74 -11.39 28.27 39.25
N VAL A 75 -10.86 27.56 38.26
CA VAL A 75 -11.51 26.42 37.60
C VAL A 75 -11.17 25.14 38.39
N TYR A 76 -11.77 25.00 39.57
CA TYR A 76 -11.33 24.00 40.57
C TYR A 76 -11.58 22.54 40.17
N SER A 77 -12.60 22.25 39.36
CA SER A 77 -12.89 20.88 38.87
C SER A 77 -11.75 20.36 37.98
N GLU A 78 -11.32 21.18 37.02
CA GLU A 78 -10.26 20.85 36.08
C GLU A 78 -8.91 20.80 36.81
N ALA A 79 -8.69 21.71 37.77
CA ALA A 79 -7.51 21.65 38.65
C ALA A 79 -7.42 20.30 39.37
N THR A 80 -8.53 19.86 39.95
CA THR A 80 -8.64 18.56 40.64
C THR A 80 -8.34 17.39 39.69
N ASP A 81 -8.91 17.40 38.49
CA ASP A 81 -8.67 16.37 37.47
C ASP A 81 -7.19 16.29 37.09
N GLN A 82 -6.53 17.42 36.83
CA GLN A 82 -5.10 17.42 36.48
C GLN A 82 -4.23 16.94 37.64
N PHE A 83 -4.50 17.36 38.87
CA PHE A 83 -3.76 16.87 40.04
C PHE A 83 -3.93 15.35 40.22
N ASN A 84 -5.13 14.82 40.00
CA ASN A 84 -5.39 13.38 40.08
C ASN A 84 -4.66 12.61 38.98
N LYS A 85 -4.63 13.13 37.74
CA LYS A 85 -3.84 12.55 36.64
C LYS A 85 -2.35 12.52 36.96
N ALA A 86 -1.81 13.59 37.53
CA ALA A 86 -0.41 13.63 37.97
C ALA A 86 -0.14 12.57 39.05
N LEU A 87 -0.99 12.47 40.08
CA LEU A 87 -0.84 11.49 41.16
C LEU A 87 -0.99 10.04 40.67
N LEU A 88 -1.87 9.78 39.70
CA LEU A 88 -2.07 8.46 39.11
C LEU A 88 -0.78 7.95 38.45
N ILE A 89 -0.09 8.82 37.70
CA ILE A 89 1.20 8.48 37.07
C ILE A 89 2.27 8.21 38.12
N LEU A 90 2.29 9.01 39.19
CA LEU A 90 3.26 8.88 40.28
C LEU A 90 3.00 7.67 41.19
N GLN A 91 1.92 6.90 41.02
CA GLN A 91 1.68 5.68 41.82
C GLN A 91 2.82 4.66 41.69
N LYS A 92 3.50 4.61 40.54
CA LYS A 92 4.64 3.71 40.29
C LYS A 92 5.92 4.12 41.04
N LYS A 93 6.03 5.38 41.45
CA LYS A 93 7.15 5.92 42.26
C LYS A 93 6.57 6.66 43.47
N PRO A 94 6.09 5.91 44.48
CA PRO A 94 5.54 6.51 45.68
C PRO A 94 6.60 7.32 46.41
N ASN A 95 6.20 8.46 46.98
CA ASN A 95 7.04 9.37 47.76
C ASN A 95 8.11 10.09 46.92
N ASP A 96 7.68 11.08 46.15
CA ASP A 96 8.56 12.03 45.49
C ASP A 96 8.17 13.47 45.85
N THR A 97 9.11 14.40 45.71
CA THR A 97 8.94 15.84 45.89
C THR A 97 7.73 16.40 45.12
N LEU A 98 7.45 15.89 43.91
CA LEU A 98 6.29 16.33 43.14
C LEU A 98 4.97 15.95 43.82
N GLN A 99 4.89 14.80 44.50
CA GLN A 99 3.70 14.45 45.28
C GLN A 99 3.49 15.41 46.44
N VAL A 100 4.56 15.85 47.11
CA VAL A 100 4.48 16.89 48.16
C VAL A 100 3.88 18.18 47.59
N HIS A 101 4.36 18.61 46.43
CA HIS A 101 3.83 19.81 45.77
C HIS A 101 2.35 19.66 45.38
N ILE A 102 1.95 18.54 44.78
CA ILE A 102 0.56 18.29 44.37
C ILE A 102 -0.37 18.22 45.59
N ASN A 103 0.01 17.50 46.65
CA ASN A 103 -0.83 17.39 47.84
C ASN A 103 -0.95 18.74 48.56
N ASN A 104 0.11 19.54 48.62
CA ASN A 104 0.02 20.92 49.12
C ASN A 104 -0.92 21.78 48.26
N ALA A 105 -0.86 21.67 46.93
CA ALA A 105 -1.74 22.39 46.03
C ALA A 105 -3.22 22.01 46.21
N GLN A 106 -3.52 20.70 46.28
CA GLN A 106 -4.87 20.19 46.58
C GLN A 106 -5.35 20.66 47.95
N GLY A 107 -4.47 20.66 48.96
CA GLY A 107 -4.81 21.16 50.30
C GLY A 107 -5.16 22.65 50.29
N SER A 108 -4.36 23.48 49.62
CA SER A 108 -4.63 24.92 49.47
C SER A 108 -5.93 25.19 48.71
N MET A 109 -6.22 24.41 47.68
CA MET A 109 -7.47 24.47 46.94
C MET A 109 -8.67 24.10 47.83
N HIS A 110 -8.58 23.02 48.60
CA HIS A 110 -9.62 22.65 49.55
C HIS A 110 -9.80 23.70 50.66
N LEU A 111 -8.72 24.32 51.13
CA LEU A 111 -8.76 25.41 52.10
C LEU A 111 -9.50 26.64 51.53
N ALA A 112 -9.22 27.01 50.28
CA ALA A 112 -9.94 28.09 49.59
C ALA A 112 -11.44 27.79 49.43
N LEU A 113 -11.78 26.52 49.19
CA LEU A 113 -13.17 26.02 49.15
C LEU A 113 -13.79 25.77 50.54
N LYS A 114 -13.09 26.13 51.63
CA LYS A 114 -13.51 25.89 53.03
C LYS A 114 -13.77 24.42 53.38
N ASN A 115 -13.21 23.49 52.61
CA ASN A 115 -13.25 22.05 52.87
C ASN A 115 -12.10 21.67 53.80
N TYR A 116 -12.17 22.09 55.06
CA TYR A 116 -11.05 22.00 56.00
C TYR A 116 -10.55 20.56 56.25
N ASP A 117 -11.45 19.57 56.32
CA ASP A 117 -11.06 18.17 56.53
C ASP A 117 -10.23 17.62 55.35
N LYS A 118 -10.63 17.94 54.12
CA LYS A 118 -9.88 17.56 52.92
C LYS A 118 -8.56 18.30 52.83
N ALA A 119 -8.54 19.59 53.21
CA ALA A 119 -7.31 20.38 53.26
C ALA A 119 -6.30 19.77 54.26
N GLU A 120 -6.74 19.47 55.47
CA GLU A 120 -5.93 18.81 56.50
C GLU A 120 -5.40 17.46 56.03
N ALA A 121 -6.25 16.62 55.42
CA ALA A 121 -5.84 15.32 54.90
C ALA A 121 -4.74 15.45 53.83
N SER A 122 -4.91 16.39 52.88
CA SER A 122 -3.92 16.67 51.84
C SER A 122 -2.60 17.21 52.41
N PHE A 123 -2.63 18.19 53.32
CA PHE A 123 -1.42 18.72 53.95
C PHE A 123 -0.72 17.67 54.83
N SER A 124 -1.48 16.85 55.55
CA SER A 124 -0.94 15.74 56.37
C SER A 124 -0.25 14.69 55.51
N LYS A 125 -0.82 14.35 54.35
CA LYS A 125 -0.19 13.46 53.37
C LYS A 125 1.11 14.05 52.83
N SER A 126 1.10 15.33 52.47
CA SER A 126 2.30 16.06 52.03
C SER A 126 3.39 16.09 53.10
N LEU A 127 3.02 16.33 54.36
CA LEU A 127 3.93 16.31 55.50
C LEU A 127 4.55 14.91 55.71
N LYS A 128 3.73 13.86 55.67
CA LYS A 128 4.18 12.47 55.82
C LYS A 128 5.18 12.10 54.72
N ILE A 129 4.87 12.43 53.46
CA ILE A 129 5.77 12.18 52.33
C ILE A 129 7.08 12.94 52.52
N SER A 130 7.01 14.23 52.88
CA SER A 130 8.19 15.06 53.11
C SER A 130 9.14 14.48 54.16
N LYS A 131 8.60 13.88 55.24
CA LYS A 131 9.39 13.17 56.25
C LYS A 131 10.07 11.93 55.69
N VAL A 132 9.35 11.13 54.90
CA VAL A 132 9.86 9.87 54.33
C VAL A 132 11.02 10.11 53.37
N ILE A 133 10.95 11.19 52.57
CA ILE A 133 11.96 11.49 51.53
C ILE A 133 13.01 12.52 52.00
N ASP A 134 12.99 12.89 53.27
CA ASP A 134 13.81 13.93 53.87
C ASP A 134 13.76 15.30 53.14
N PHE A 135 12.61 15.65 52.56
CA PHE A 135 12.44 16.92 51.86
C PHE A 135 12.14 18.05 52.85
N LYS A 136 13.18 18.63 53.43
CA LYS A 136 13.10 19.66 54.48
C LYS A 136 12.25 20.88 54.11
N LYS A 137 12.38 21.39 52.87
CA LYS A 137 11.56 22.53 52.41
C LYS A 137 10.07 22.15 52.30
N GLY A 138 9.78 20.94 51.83
CA GLY A 138 8.43 20.38 51.82
C GLY A 138 7.85 20.19 53.22
N LEU A 139 8.68 19.72 54.17
CA LEU A 139 8.34 19.57 55.58
C LEU A 139 7.93 20.91 56.20
N ALA A 140 8.79 21.93 56.10
CA ALA A 140 8.54 23.26 56.65
C ALA A 140 7.24 23.85 56.09
N ARG A 141 7.08 23.81 54.76
CA ARG A 141 5.89 24.34 54.08
C ARG A 141 4.61 23.62 54.47
N SER A 142 4.60 22.28 54.43
CA SER A 142 3.39 21.49 54.71
C SER A 142 2.96 21.65 56.18
N THR A 143 3.93 21.82 57.08
CA THR A 143 3.67 22.12 58.50
C THR A 143 2.99 23.49 58.66
N GLY A 144 3.50 24.53 57.99
CA GLY A 144 2.88 25.87 58.01
C GLY A 144 1.47 25.86 57.43
N LEU A 145 1.26 25.15 56.31
CA LEU A 145 -0.07 25.00 55.70
C LEU A 145 -1.10 24.30 56.62
N LEU A 146 -0.66 23.33 57.44
CA LEU A 146 -1.51 22.78 58.51
C LEU A 146 -1.83 23.85 59.56
N GLY A 147 -0.85 24.66 59.95
CA GLY A 147 -1.03 25.81 60.84
C GLY A 147 -2.13 26.74 60.34
N SER A 148 -2.03 27.18 59.09
CA SER A 148 -3.05 28.02 58.44
C SER A 148 -4.42 27.33 58.34
N CYS A 149 -4.46 26.01 58.12
CA CYS A 149 -5.71 25.25 58.11
C CYS A 149 -6.41 25.30 59.48
N TYR A 150 -5.67 25.05 60.57
CA TYR A 150 -6.22 25.11 61.92
C TYR A 150 -6.58 26.54 62.36
N GLU A 151 -5.84 27.55 61.89
CA GLU A 151 -6.23 28.95 62.09
C GLU A 151 -7.61 29.22 61.47
N LYS A 152 -7.85 28.81 60.22
CA LYS A 152 -9.17 28.99 59.58
C LYS A 152 -10.30 28.20 60.25
N ARG A 153 -9.96 27.13 60.98
CA ARG A 153 -10.89 26.39 61.86
C ARG A 153 -11.05 27.03 63.25
N LYS A 154 -10.35 28.12 63.54
CA LYS A 154 -10.28 28.79 64.85
C LYS A 154 -9.69 27.92 65.96
N GLU A 155 -8.91 26.90 65.60
CA GLU A 155 -8.17 26.04 66.53
C GLU A 155 -6.79 26.63 66.82
N TYR A 156 -6.76 27.85 67.38
CA TYR A 156 -5.57 28.69 67.47
C TYR A 156 -4.38 28.05 68.20
N LYS A 157 -4.63 27.22 69.23
CA LYS A 157 -3.56 26.51 69.95
C LYS A 157 -2.82 25.52 69.03
N LYS A 158 -3.54 24.78 68.19
CA LYS A 158 -2.95 23.86 67.21
C LYS A 158 -2.27 24.64 66.10
N ALA A 159 -2.91 25.70 65.61
CA ALA A 159 -2.34 26.58 64.59
C ALA A 159 -0.96 27.12 65.02
N LEU A 160 -0.86 27.69 66.22
CA LEU A 160 0.41 28.18 66.77
C LEU A 160 1.46 27.08 66.93
N ALA A 161 1.07 25.86 67.31
CA ALA A 161 2.01 24.75 67.44
C ALA A 161 2.64 24.38 66.09
N PHE A 162 1.81 24.25 65.05
CA PHE A 162 2.28 23.96 63.70
C PHE A 162 3.09 25.12 63.10
N GLU A 163 2.65 26.37 63.25
CA GLU A 163 3.39 27.53 62.72
C GLU A 163 4.74 27.71 63.44
N LYS A 164 4.82 27.48 64.75
CA LYS A 164 6.11 27.49 65.48
C LYS A 164 7.04 26.38 65.02
N GLN A 165 6.50 25.20 64.72
CA GLN A 165 7.29 24.12 64.15
C GLN A 165 7.80 24.50 62.75
N SER A 166 6.93 25.04 61.88
CA SER A 166 7.31 25.53 60.55
C SER A 166 8.40 26.61 60.62
N LEU A 167 8.27 27.55 61.55
CA LEU A 167 9.25 28.60 61.80
C LEU A 167 10.63 28.03 62.18
N THR A 168 10.67 27.01 63.05
CA THR A 168 11.92 26.33 63.41
C THR A 168 12.57 25.66 62.20
N GLU A 169 11.80 24.97 61.37
CA GLU A 169 12.31 24.34 60.15
C GLU A 169 12.86 25.39 59.15
N PHE A 170 12.13 26.50 58.93
CA PHE A 170 12.60 27.58 58.06
C PHE A 170 13.85 28.28 58.61
N LYS A 171 14.01 28.35 59.93
CA LYS A 171 15.22 28.86 60.57
C LYS A 171 16.42 27.96 60.30
N LEU A 172 16.25 26.64 60.37
CA LEU A 172 17.30 25.68 60.01
C LEU A 172 17.70 25.79 58.54
N LEU A 173 16.73 26.08 57.66
CA LEU A 173 16.95 26.26 56.22
C LEU A 173 17.50 27.64 55.83
N GLN A 174 17.56 28.60 56.78
CA GLN A 174 17.88 30.00 56.51
C GLN A 174 17.00 30.62 55.41
N ASP A 175 15.74 30.18 55.30
CA ASP A 175 14.80 30.64 54.28
C ASP A 175 14.11 31.92 54.76
N SER A 176 14.61 33.09 54.32
CA SER A 176 14.07 34.40 54.73
C SER A 176 12.57 34.56 54.40
N ILE A 177 12.14 34.03 53.25
CA ILE A 177 10.72 34.12 52.82
C ILE A 177 9.85 33.21 53.70
N GLY A 178 10.32 31.99 53.99
CA GLY A 178 9.66 31.07 54.90
C GLY A 178 9.57 31.62 56.33
N LEU A 179 10.64 32.25 56.82
CA LEU A 179 10.68 32.93 58.12
C LEU A 179 9.69 34.09 58.17
N ALA A 180 9.64 34.93 57.13
CA ALA A 180 8.68 36.02 57.04
C ALA A 180 7.24 35.51 57.08
N THR A 181 6.94 34.50 56.27
CA THR A 181 5.59 33.90 56.16
C THR A 181 5.15 33.30 57.49
N ALA A 182 5.99 32.50 58.15
CA ALA A 182 5.64 31.88 59.43
C ALA A 182 5.45 32.93 60.54
N ASN A 183 6.26 33.99 60.58
CA ASN A 183 6.05 35.08 61.53
C ASN A 183 4.76 35.86 61.23
N GLU A 184 4.41 36.08 59.96
CA GLU A 184 3.17 36.74 59.58
C GLU A 184 1.94 35.90 59.97
N ASN A 185 1.94 34.60 59.70
CA ASN A 185 0.87 33.69 60.13
C ASN A 185 0.73 33.66 61.67
N ILE A 186 1.83 33.60 62.42
CA ILE A 186 1.79 33.67 63.89
C ILE A 186 1.22 35.01 64.36
N GLY A 187 1.60 36.10 63.71
CA GLY A 187 1.05 37.44 63.97
C GLY A 187 -0.46 37.48 63.75
N SER A 188 -0.94 36.94 62.62
CA SER A 188 -2.36 36.80 62.28
C SER A 188 -3.13 36.01 63.35
N ILE A 189 -2.58 34.89 63.81
CA ILE A 189 -3.22 34.10 64.89
C ILE A 189 -3.32 34.91 66.20
N TYR A 190 -2.30 35.67 66.58
CA TYR A 190 -2.39 36.52 67.76
C TYR A 190 -3.33 37.71 67.59
N GLU A 191 -3.45 38.23 66.37
CA GLU A 191 -4.42 39.25 66.03
C GLU A 191 -5.86 38.74 66.13
N ASP A 192 -6.14 37.52 65.65
CA ASP A 192 -7.40 36.81 65.82
C ASP A 192 -7.75 36.54 67.30
N LEU A 193 -6.71 36.37 68.14
CA LEU A 193 -6.82 36.25 69.60
C LEU A 193 -6.90 37.62 70.31
N GLU A 194 -6.94 38.72 69.55
CA GLU A 194 -6.94 40.10 70.04
C GLU A 194 -5.70 40.47 70.90
N ASN A 195 -4.64 39.67 70.82
CA ASN A 195 -3.36 39.96 71.46
C ASN A 195 -2.48 40.81 70.52
N PHE A 196 -2.83 42.09 70.45
CA PHE A 196 -2.21 43.04 69.53
C PHE A 196 -0.72 43.30 69.81
N ASP A 197 -0.25 43.12 71.05
CA ASP A 197 1.17 43.24 71.39
C ASP A 197 2.01 42.14 70.76
N LEU A 198 1.58 40.88 70.89
CA LEU A 198 2.26 39.76 70.25
C LEU A 198 2.11 39.81 68.74
N ALA A 199 0.92 40.16 68.22
CA ALA A 199 0.71 40.35 66.79
C ALA A 199 1.72 41.36 66.21
N SER A 200 1.84 42.54 66.83
CA SER A 200 2.80 43.58 66.41
C SER A 200 4.25 43.10 66.45
N GLN A 201 4.65 42.33 67.47
CA GLN A 201 6.01 41.78 67.55
C GLN A 201 6.31 40.81 66.40
N PHE A 202 5.37 39.91 66.10
CA PHE A 202 5.54 38.93 65.04
C PHE A 202 5.46 39.56 63.64
N PHE A 203 4.55 40.50 63.39
CA PHE A 203 4.54 41.25 62.13
C PHE A 203 5.81 42.10 61.95
N SER A 204 6.37 42.69 63.01
CA SER A 204 7.63 43.43 62.94
C SER A 204 8.82 42.52 62.58
N LYS A 205 8.85 41.31 63.13
CA LYS A 205 9.85 40.28 62.75
C LYS A 205 9.69 39.89 61.28
N ALA A 206 8.45 39.63 60.83
CA ALA A 206 8.16 39.33 59.44
C ALA A 206 8.64 40.45 58.51
N TYR A 207 8.36 41.71 58.86
CA TYR A 207 8.80 42.88 58.10
C TYR A 207 10.33 42.98 58.03
N GLY A 208 11.04 42.65 59.12
CA GLY A 208 12.50 42.62 59.13
C GLY A 208 13.11 41.68 58.07
N TYR A 209 12.42 40.60 57.72
CA TYR A 209 12.85 39.66 56.68
C TYR A 209 12.46 40.08 55.25
N THR A 210 11.45 40.95 55.09
CA THR A 210 10.92 41.35 53.78
C THR A 210 11.21 42.80 53.40
N LYS A 211 11.77 43.60 54.31
CA LYS A 211 11.99 45.03 54.09
C LYS A 211 12.85 45.27 52.84
N GLY A 212 12.31 46.04 51.90
CA GLY A 212 12.98 46.39 50.64
C GLY A 212 12.91 45.30 49.56
N SER A 213 12.19 44.21 49.81
CA SER A 213 11.98 43.15 48.81
C SER A 213 11.01 43.56 47.70
N LYS A 214 10.21 44.61 47.94
CA LYS A 214 9.24 45.16 47.00
C LYS A 214 8.33 44.09 46.41
N ASN A 215 7.74 43.28 47.28
CA ASN A 215 6.86 42.20 46.89
C ASN A 215 5.54 42.24 47.67
N SER A 216 4.61 41.37 47.25
CA SER A 216 3.27 41.29 47.82
C SER A 216 3.24 40.86 49.28
N LEU A 217 4.25 40.13 49.76
CA LEU A 217 4.37 39.75 51.16
C LEU A 217 4.75 40.96 52.03
N GLU A 218 5.69 41.79 51.59
CA GLU A 218 6.05 43.04 52.28
C GLU A 218 4.84 43.99 52.36
N ALA A 219 4.09 44.15 51.26
CA ALA A 219 2.88 44.98 51.24
C ALA A 219 1.82 44.46 52.23
N ASN A 220 1.61 43.14 52.27
CA ASN A 220 0.68 42.52 53.21
C ASN A 220 1.08 42.74 54.68
N ILE A 221 2.35 42.51 55.01
CA ILE A 221 2.86 42.69 56.38
C ILE A 221 2.72 44.16 56.82
N LEU A 222 3.07 45.11 55.95
CA LEU A 222 2.87 46.54 56.24
C LEU A 222 1.40 46.87 56.52
N ASN A 223 0.48 46.27 55.75
CA ASN A 223 -0.95 46.47 55.94
C ASN A 223 -1.42 45.90 57.28
N ASN A 224 -0.99 44.68 57.64
CA ASN A 224 -1.33 44.05 58.93
C ASN A 224 -0.78 44.85 60.12
N ILE A 225 0.43 45.41 60.02
CA ILE A 225 0.96 46.33 61.05
C ILE A 225 0.04 47.55 61.19
N GLY A 226 -0.40 48.13 60.08
CA GLY A 226 -1.38 49.22 60.08
C GLY A 226 -2.71 48.83 60.73
N ASP A 227 -3.22 47.64 60.43
CA ASP A 227 -4.47 47.15 61.00
C ASP A 227 -4.38 46.94 62.53
N VAL A 228 -3.25 46.42 63.01
CA VAL A 228 -2.99 46.29 64.45
C VAL A 228 -2.96 47.66 65.12
N PHE A 229 -2.29 48.67 64.55
CA PHE A 229 -2.33 50.03 65.10
C PHE A 229 -3.74 50.60 65.13
N ARG A 230 -4.54 50.35 64.08
CA ARG A 230 -5.95 50.79 64.00
C ARG A 230 -6.77 50.15 65.12
N LYS A 231 -6.63 48.84 65.33
CA LYS A 231 -7.33 48.09 66.40
C LYS A 231 -6.93 48.53 67.80
N ARG A 232 -5.69 49.04 67.98
CA ARG A 232 -5.20 49.64 69.23
C ARG A 232 -5.63 51.10 69.44
N GLY A 233 -6.30 51.72 68.46
CA GLY A 233 -6.69 53.14 68.52
C GLY A 233 -5.59 54.12 68.08
N SER A 234 -4.42 53.65 67.67
CA SER A 234 -3.32 54.48 67.16
C SER A 234 -3.52 54.81 65.68
N TYR A 235 -4.57 55.57 65.36
CA TYR A 235 -5.01 55.80 63.98
C TYR A 235 -3.98 56.50 63.08
N ASP A 236 -3.19 57.44 63.61
CA ASP A 236 -2.15 58.12 62.83
C ASP A 236 -1.06 57.14 62.36
N GLN A 237 -0.64 56.22 63.24
CA GLN A 237 0.32 55.17 62.90
C GLN A 237 -0.29 54.18 61.90
N ALA A 238 -1.56 53.82 62.07
CA ALA A 238 -2.28 52.98 61.12
C ALA A 238 -2.23 53.57 59.70
N ILE A 239 -2.58 54.86 59.55
CA ILE A 239 -2.53 55.56 58.26
C ILE A 239 -1.11 55.49 57.66
N VAL A 240 -0.06 55.73 58.45
CA VAL A 240 1.33 55.67 57.95
C VAL A 240 1.68 54.30 57.37
N TYR A 241 1.38 53.21 58.08
CA TYR A 241 1.73 51.87 57.64
C TYR A 241 0.84 51.37 56.49
N THR A 242 -0.47 51.59 56.57
CA THR A 242 -1.41 51.21 55.51
C THR A 242 -1.16 52.02 54.23
N THR A 243 -0.76 53.30 54.33
CA THR A 243 -0.38 54.11 53.15
C THR A 243 0.90 53.59 52.49
N LYS A 244 1.89 53.13 53.28
CA LYS A 244 3.08 52.45 52.72
C LYS A 244 2.69 51.17 51.99
N ALA A 245 1.81 50.36 52.57
CA ALA A 245 1.29 49.15 51.93
C ALA A 245 0.56 49.47 50.62
N MET A 246 -0.30 50.50 50.62
CA MET A 246 -1.01 50.99 49.43
C MET A 246 -0.05 51.43 48.32
N HIS A 247 0.96 52.25 48.64
CA HIS A 247 1.95 52.70 47.65
C HIS A 247 2.75 51.54 47.08
N LEU A 248 3.19 50.61 47.94
CA LEU A 248 3.92 49.44 47.48
C LEU A 248 3.04 48.54 46.61
N ALA A 249 1.80 48.29 47.00
CA ALA A 249 0.84 47.51 46.22
C ALA A 249 0.59 48.14 44.84
N LYS A 250 0.55 49.48 44.76
CA LYS A 250 0.46 50.21 43.49
C LYS A 250 1.73 50.07 42.65
N GLU A 251 2.91 50.16 43.27
CA GLU A 251 4.21 50.00 42.60
C GLU A 251 4.36 48.61 41.97
N ILE A 252 3.96 47.55 42.68
CA ILE A 252 4.06 46.17 42.21
C ILE A 252 2.84 45.69 41.42
N ASN A 253 1.85 46.58 41.20
CA ASN A 253 0.59 46.30 40.53
C ASN A 253 -0.22 45.13 41.17
N ASP A 254 -0.14 44.96 42.49
CA ASP A 254 -0.97 44.01 43.24
C ASP A 254 -2.30 44.66 43.61
N LYS A 255 -3.30 44.44 42.76
CA LYS A 255 -4.66 44.98 42.94
C LYS A 255 -5.36 44.44 44.19
N ASN A 256 -5.07 43.22 44.64
CA ASN A 256 -5.71 42.67 45.85
C ASN A 256 -5.19 43.41 47.09
N ARG A 257 -3.87 43.56 47.20
CA ARG A 257 -3.26 44.29 48.32
C ARG A 257 -3.62 45.77 48.29
N LEU A 258 -3.71 46.37 47.10
CA LEU A 258 -4.17 47.75 46.94
C LEU A 258 -5.60 47.94 47.45
N SER A 259 -6.52 47.05 47.06
CA SER A 259 -7.90 47.08 47.53
C SER A 259 -8.01 46.87 49.05
N SER A 260 -7.23 45.95 49.63
CA SER A 260 -7.19 45.77 51.09
C SER A 260 -6.70 47.02 51.82
N ALA A 261 -5.60 47.64 51.34
CA ALA A 261 -5.08 48.85 51.94
C ALA A 261 -6.07 50.02 51.86
N TYR A 262 -6.79 50.17 50.75
CA TYR A 262 -7.87 51.16 50.64
C TYR A 262 -9.01 50.89 51.63
N ARG A 263 -9.44 49.63 51.82
CA ARG A 263 -10.44 49.30 52.84
C ARG A 263 -9.98 49.65 54.24
N ASP A 264 -8.71 49.40 54.57
CA ASP A 264 -8.21 49.67 55.91
C ASP A 264 -7.96 51.17 56.16
N LEU A 265 -7.57 51.94 55.13
CA LEU A 265 -7.59 53.40 55.18
C LEU A 265 -9.01 53.91 55.39
N SER A 266 -9.99 53.41 54.63
CA SER A 266 -11.40 53.78 54.77
C SER A 266 -11.91 53.56 56.20
N LYS A 267 -11.69 52.36 56.77
CA LYS A 267 -12.03 52.07 58.18
C LYS A 267 -11.34 53.01 59.15
N THR A 268 -10.07 53.32 58.92
CA THR A 268 -9.29 54.20 59.82
C THR A 268 -9.82 55.64 59.78
N TYR A 269 -10.09 56.18 58.60
CA TYR A 269 -10.68 57.51 58.44
C TYR A 269 -12.10 57.61 59.01
N ALA A 270 -12.91 56.54 58.88
CA ALA A 270 -14.23 56.49 59.49
C ALA A 270 -14.15 56.54 61.04
N LEU A 271 -13.19 55.83 61.64
CA LEU A 271 -12.94 55.86 63.09
C LEU A 271 -12.44 57.24 63.58
N LEU A 272 -11.79 58.01 62.70
CA LEU A 272 -11.40 59.40 62.94
C LEU A 272 -12.55 60.42 62.70
N GLY A 273 -13.74 59.98 62.30
CA GLY A 273 -14.87 60.84 61.95
C GLY A 273 -14.72 61.56 60.60
N LYS A 274 -13.69 61.22 59.81
CA LYS A 274 -13.42 61.78 58.48
C LYS A 274 -14.17 60.99 57.40
N TYR A 275 -15.50 61.08 57.42
CA TYR A 275 -16.37 60.25 56.58
C TYR A 275 -16.19 60.48 55.07
N LYS A 276 -15.80 61.68 54.64
CA LYS A 276 -15.53 61.97 53.23
C LYS A 276 -14.34 61.18 52.71
N ASP A 277 -13.21 61.23 53.42
CA ASP A 277 -12.00 60.47 53.07
C ASP A 277 -12.29 58.96 53.14
N ALA A 278 -13.06 58.54 54.15
CA ALA A 278 -13.46 57.14 54.29
C ALA A 278 -14.28 56.63 53.10
N LEU A 279 -15.23 57.43 52.62
CA LEU A 279 -16.06 57.10 51.46
C LEU A 279 -15.21 57.01 50.19
N GLU A 280 -14.33 57.98 49.95
CA GLU A 280 -13.45 58.00 48.78
C GLU A 280 -12.57 56.73 48.70
N TYR A 281 -11.92 56.36 49.81
CA TYR A 281 -11.12 55.13 49.85
C TYR A 281 -11.97 53.86 49.70
N LEU A 282 -13.20 53.85 50.22
CA LEU A 282 -14.12 52.72 50.05
C LEU A 282 -14.51 52.56 48.57
N GLU A 283 -14.86 53.65 47.90
CA GLU A 283 -15.20 53.65 46.47
C GLU A 283 -14.03 53.14 45.61
N MET A 284 -12.80 53.56 45.90
CA MET A 284 -11.60 53.04 45.23
C MET A 284 -11.42 51.53 45.46
N ALA A 285 -11.65 51.04 46.68
CA ALA A 285 -11.56 49.62 46.99
C ALA A 285 -12.63 48.79 46.27
N GLU A 286 -13.86 49.28 46.19
CA GLU A 286 -14.98 48.63 45.51
C GLU A 286 -14.79 48.62 44.00
N GLN A 287 -14.31 49.72 43.41
CA GLN A 287 -13.97 49.76 41.99
C GLN A 287 -12.92 48.69 41.65
N ILE A 288 -11.87 48.56 42.46
CA ILE A 288 -10.85 47.52 42.25
C ILE A 288 -11.43 46.12 42.45
N THR A 289 -12.25 45.90 43.49
CA THR A 289 -12.85 44.59 43.77
C THR A 289 -13.76 44.16 42.62
N SER A 290 -14.60 45.06 42.11
CA SER A 290 -15.46 44.82 40.94
C SER A 290 -14.63 44.47 39.70
N ASN A 291 -13.54 45.20 39.45
CA ASN A 291 -12.63 44.91 38.35
C ASN A 291 -11.93 43.54 38.48
N ILE A 292 -11.54 43.15 39.70
CA ILE A 292 -10.96 41.82 39.96
C ILE A 292 -12.01 40.73 39.69
N PHE A 293 -13.23 40.88 40.22
CA PHE A 293 -14.30 39.90 40.06
C PHE A 293 -14.70 39.72 38.60
N ASN A 294 -14.91 40.82 37.87
CA ASN A 294 -15.24 40.77 36.45
C ASN A 294 -14.09 40.16 35.62
N GLY A 295 -12.84 40.50 35.94
CA GLY A 295 -11.67 39.91 35.32
C GLY A 295 -11.53 38.41 35.60
N GLN A 296 -11.75 37.96 36.84
CA GLN A 296 -11.74 36.55 37.20
C GLN A 296 -12.82 35.76 36.46
N ASN A 297 -14.06 36.25 36.43
CA ASN A 297 -15.15 35.60 35.71
C ASN A 297 -14.85 35.52 34.21
N SER A 298 -14.34 36.60 33.61
CA SER A 298 -13.92 36.58 32.20
C SER A 298 -12.80 35.57 31.97
N ASN A 299 -11.81 35.49 32.85
CA ASN A 299 -10.70 34.54 32.72
C ASN A 299 -11.17 33.09 32.84
N GLN A 300 -12.11 32.80 33.74
CA GLN A 300 -12.71 31.46 33.85
C GLN A 300 -13.45 31.07 32.58
N ILE A 301 -14.30 31.96 32.05
CA ILE A 301 -15.07 31.71 30.82
C ILE A 301 -14.12 31.51 29.63
N ASN A 302 -13.12 32.38 29.47
CA ASN A 302 -12.14 32.30 28.38
C ASN A 302 -11.36 30.98 28.44
N VAL A 303 -10.85 30.60 29.62
CA VAL A 303 -10.13 29.33 29.78
C VAL A 303 -11.02 28.13 29.50
N LEU A 304 -12.27 28.12 30.00
CA LEU A 304 -13.22 27.04 29.72
C LEU A 304 -13.53 26.92 28.22
N GLN A 305 -13.71 28.05 27.53
CA GLN A 305 -13.89 28.08 26.08
C GLN A 305 -12.66 27.54 25.34
N THR A 306 -11.45 28.02 25.69
CA THR A 306 -10.20 27.54 25.10
C THR A 306 -10.01 26.04 25.31
N VAL A 307 -10.33 25.52 26.50
CA VAL A 307 -10.28 24.09 26.81
C VAL A 307 -11.26 23.31 25.94
N TYR A 308 -12.50 23.78 25.85
CA TYR A 308 -13.55 23.16 25.04
C TYR A 308 -13.15 23.09 23.55
N GLU A 309 -12.71 24.21 22.98
CA GLU A 309 -12.25 24.29 21.60
C GLU A 309 -11.02 23.40 21.35
N THR A 310 -10.10 23.35 22.31
CA THR A 310 -8.91 22.48 22.22
C THR A 310 -9.31 21.01 22.19
N ASN A 311 -10.20 20.59 23.08
CA ASN A 311 -10.67 19.20 23.14
C ASN A 311 -11.44 18.80 21.85
N GLN A 312 -12.23 19.70 21.28
CA GLN A 312 -12.88 19.47 19.98
C GLN A 312 -11.85 19.31 18.86
N LYS A 313 -10.85 20.19 18.79
CA LYS A 313 -9.78 20.12 17.79
C LYS A 313 -8.98 18.83 17.93
N GLU A 314 -8.64 18.42 19.15
CA GLU A 314 -7.95 17.15 19.42
C GLU A 314 -8.77 15.94 18.98
N THR A 315 -10.07 15.92 19.29
CA THR A 315 -11.00 14.85 18.84
C THR A 315 -11.07 14.78 17.32
N ARG A 316 -11.14 15.93 16.65
CA ARG A 316 -11.13 15.99 15.19
C ARG A 316 -9.81 15.52 14.59
N ILE A 317 -8.68 15.86 15.18
CA ILE A 317 -7.36 15.38 14.74
C ILE A 317 -7.29 13.86 14.89
N MET A 318 -7.75 13.30 16.00
CA MET A 318 -7.77 11.84 16.21
C MET A 318 -8.61 11.13 15.15
N LEU A 319 -9.81 11.65 14.85
CA LEU A 319 -10.67 11.11 13.79
C LEU A 319 -9.98 11.17 12.42
N LEU A 320 -9.38 12.31 12.07
CA LEU A 320 -8.65 12.48 10.81
C LEU A 320 -7.42 11.57 10.71
N GLU A 321 -6.72 11.32 11.81
CA GLU A 321 -5.60 10.37 11.85
C GLU A 321 -6.08 8.93 11.62
N GLU A 322 -7.23 8.57 12.17
CA GLU A 322 -7.86 7.26 11.94
C GLU A 322 -8.33 7.09 10.48
N GLU A 323 -9.03 8.09 9.93
CA GLU A 323 -9.43 8.12 8.52
C GLU A 323 -8.22 8.02 7.59
N ASN A 324 -7.13 8.74 7.89
CA ASN A 324 -5.89 8.66 7.12
C ASN A 324 -5.23 7.29 7.20
N LYS A 325 -5.25 6.63 8.36
CA LYS A 325 -4.74 5.26 8.51
C LYS A 325 -5.55 4.27 7.65
N VAL A 326 -6.88 4.37 7.69
CA VAL A 326 -7.78 3.54 6.87
C VAL A 326 -7.57 3.82 5.39
N ALA A 327 -7.49 5.09 4.98
CA ALA A 327 -7.24 5.49 3.59
C ALA A 327 -5.89 4.96 3.09
N LYS A 328 -4.84 5.01 3.92
CA LYS A 328 -3.53 4.43 3.59
C LYS A 328 -3.58 2.91 3.45
N ALA A 329 -4.31 2.22 4.35
CA ALA A 329 -4.52 0.78 4.25
C ALA A 329 -5.29 0.40 2.97
N ASN A 330 -6.38 1.10 2.67
CA ASN A 330 -7.17 0.91 1.46
C ASN A 330 -6.36 1.19 0.18
N ARG A 331 -5.56 2.26 0.17
CA ARG A 331 -4.66 2.56 -0.94
C ARG A 331 -3.64 1.43 -1.15
N ASN A 332 -3.01 0.96 -0.07
CA ASN A 332 -2.05 -0.14 -0.15
C ASN A 332 -2.72 -1.43 -0.64
N PHE A 333 -3.95 -1.72 -0.19
CA PHE A 333 -4.73 -2.85 -0.68
C PHE A 333 -4.96 -2.78 -2.20
N TRP A 334 -5.39 -1.62 -2.71
CA TRP A 334 -5.60 -1.43 -4.16
C TRP A 334 -4.29 -1.54 -4.96
N ILE A 335 -3.17 -1.03 -4.45
CA ILE A 335 -1.86 -1.20 -5.09
C ILE A 335 -1.51 -2.69 -5.22
N VAL A 336 -1.68 -3.47 -4.15
CA VAL A 336 -1.42 -4.92 -4.17
C VAL A 336 -2.38 -5.63 -5.13
N ALA A 337 -3.66 -5.27 -5.13
CA ALA A 337 -4.66 -5.85 -6.03
C ALA A 337 -4.32 -5.59 -7.51
N VAL A 338 -3.93 -4.36 -7.86
CA VAL A 338 -3.52 -4.00 -9.23
C VAL A 338 -2.26 -4.75 -9.65
N ILE A 339 -1.28 -4.92 -8.76
CA ILE A 339 -0.07 -5.72 -9.01
C ILE A 339 -0.42 -7.19 -9.28
N LEU A 340 -1.29 -7.78 -8.46
CA LEU A 340 -1.78 -9.15 -8.66
C LEU A 340 -2.51 -9.32 -10.00
N ILE A 341 -3.41 -8.40 -10.34
CA ILE A 341 -4.15 -8.44 -11.60
C ILE A 341 -3.19 -8.31 -12.79
N SER A 342 -2.21 -7.42 -12.72
CA SER A 342 -1.22 -7.25 -13.79
C SER A 342 -0.31 -8.47 -13.94
N ILE A 343 0.07 -9.15 -12.85
CA ILE A 343 0.77 -10.45 -12.91
C ILE A 343 -0.11 -11.51 -13.59
N ILE A 344 -1.39 -11.61 -13.23
CA ILE A 344 -2.32 -12.57 -13.85
C ILE A 344 -2.47 -12.30 -15.35
N ILE A 345 -2.64 -11.04 -15.74
CA ILE A 345 -2.71 -10.63 -17.16
C ILE A 345 -1.42 -11.00 -17.88
N PHE A 346 -0.26 -10.73 -17.28
CA PHE A 346 1.03 -11.07 -17.87
C PHE A 346 1.20 -12.58 -18.09
N VAL A 347 0.83 -13.41 -17.10
CA VAL A 347 0.83 -14.87 -17.23
C VAL A 347 -0.14 -15.33 -18.33
N LEU A 348 -1.33 -14.75 -18.42
CA LEU A 348 -2.29 -15.04 -19.50
C LEU A 348 -1.76 -14.65 -20.88
N LEU A 349 -1.04 -13.53 -21.01
CA LEU A 349 -0.40 -13.11 -22.25
C LEU A 349 0.72 -14.07 -22.65
N LEU A 350 1.56 -14.51 -21.71
CA LEU A 350 2.59 -15.52 -21.94
C LEU A 350 1.96 -16.85 -22.38
N PHE A 351 0.88 -17.28 -21.72
CA PHE A 351 0.14 -18.49 -22.09
C PHE A 351 -0.45 -18.38 -23.50
N ARG A 352 -1.10 -17.26 -23.85
CA ARG A 352 -1.62 -17.01 -25.21
C ARG A 352 -0.52 -16.94 -26.26
N ALA A 353 0.64 -16.36 -25.94
CA ALA A 353 1.78 -16.30 -26.85
C ALA A 353 2.36 -17.70 -27.11
N LYS A 354 2.50 -18.52 -26.05
CA LYS A 354 2.90 -19.93 -26.16
C LYS A 354 1.91 -20.73 -27.00
N LYS A 355 0.60 -20.61 -26.71
CA LYS A 355 -0.46 -21.28 -27.47
C LYS A 355 -0.47 -20.89 -28.94
N ARG A 356 -0.35 -19.60 -29.26
CA ARG A 356 -0.25 -19.13 -30.66
C ARG A 356 0.98 -19.70 -31.38
N LYS A 357 2.12 -19.82 -30.69
CA LYS A 357 3.34 -20.42 -31.26
C LYS A 357 3.15 -21.92 -31.54
N GLU A 358 2.44 -22.64 -30.68
CA GLU A 358 2.08 -24.05 -30.90
C GLU A 358 1.09 -24.20 -32.07
N GLU A 359 0.02 -23.39 -32.12
CA GLU A 359 -0.96 -23.39 -33.22
C GLU A 359 -0.29 -23.09 -34.57
N PHE A 360 0.63 -22.12 -34.62
CA PHE A 360 1.38 -21.81 -35.84
C PHE A 360 2.26 -22.98 -36.31
N ARG A 361 2.94 -23.68 -35.38
CA ARG A 361 3.71 -24.89 -35.71
C ARG A 361 2.81 -25.98 -36.29
N ILE A 362 1.63 -26.20 -35.69
CA ILE A 362 0.66 -27.18 -36.17
C ILE A 362 0.18 -26.83 -37.59
N GLN A 363 -0.14 -25.57 -37.86
CA GLN A 363 -0.54 -25.11 -39.19
C GLN A 363 0.58 -25.32 -40.24
N GLN A 364 1.83 -25.03 -39.90
CA GLN A 364 2.96 -25.30 -40.79
C GLN A 364 3.10 -26.80 -41.10
N PHE A 365 2.98 -27.66 -40.10
CA PHE A 365 3.01 -29.11 -40.30
C PHE A 365 1.87 -29.59 -41.20
N GLN A 366 0.64 -29.07 -41.02
CA GLN A 366 -0.49 -29.40 -41.88
C GLN A 366 -0.26 -28.98 -43.34
N LYS A 367 0.33 -27.80 -43.56
CA LYS A 367 0.65 -27.31 -44.90
C LYS A 367 1.70 -28.19 -45.60
N GLN A 368 2.75 -28.58 -44.88
CA GLN A 368 3.78 -29.49 -45.39
C GLN A 368 3.18 -30.86 -45.75
N LEU A 369 2.33 -31.41 -44.88
CA LEU A 369 1.66 -32.68 -45.13
C LEU A 369 0.78 -32.62 -46.39
N LEU A 370 0.04 -31.53 -46.56
CA LEU A 370 -0.82 -31.33 -47.74
C LEU A 370 -0.01 -31.22 -49.04
N GLN A 371 1.11 -30.50 -49.03
CA GLN A 371 2.00 -30.41 -50.19
C GLN A 371 2.56 -31.78 -50.59
N ALA A 372 3.04 -32.56 -49.63
CA ALA A 372 3.53 -33.92 -49.89
C ALA A 372 2.43 -34.83 -50.47
N GLN A 373 1.19 -34.69 -50.02
CA GLN A 373 0.05 -35.44 -50.58
C GLN A 373 -0.26 -35.05 -52.03
N LEU A 374 -0.21 -33.75 -52.36
CA LEU A 374 -0.45 -33.25 -53.71
C LEU A 374 0.63 -33.71 -54.69
N GLU A 375 1.91 -33.64 -54.30
CA GLU A 375 3.03 -34.11 -55.11
C GLU A 375 2.90 -35.62 -55.42
N LYS A 376 2.58 -36.43 -54.42
CA LYS A 376 2.35 -37.87 -54.60
C LYS A 376 1.24 -38.15 -55.61
N LYS A 377 0.15 -37.36 -55.59
CA LYS A 377 -0.99 -37.52 -56.51
C LYS A 377 -0.63 -37.14 -57.95
N ALA A 378 0.16 -36.08 -58.14
CA ALA A 378 0.60 -35.63 -59.45
C ALA A 378 1.46 -36.68 -60.17
N ILE A 379 2.43 -37.28 -59.46
CA ILE A 379 3.32 -38.32 -60.00
C ILE A 379 2.52 -39.54 -60.50
N LEU A 380 1.49 -39.96 -59.76
CA LEU A 380 0.65 -41.10 -60.15
C LEU A 380 -0.12 -40.84 -61.44
N GLN A 381 -0.61 -39.60 -61.62
CA GLN A 381 -1.41 -39.22 -62.78
C GLN A 381 -0.57 -39.17 -64.07
N GLU A 382 0.68 -38.75 -63.97
CA GLU A 382 1.61 -38.71 -65.11
C GLU A 382 1.92 -40.12 -65.63
N ASN A 383 2.20 -41.06 -64.74
CA ASN A 383 2.50 -42.45 -65.11
C ASN A 383 1.34 -43.13 -65.87
N LEU A 384 0.09 -42.90 -65.44
CA LEU A 384 -1.08 -43.49 -66.07
C LEU A 384 -1.29 -42.99 -67.50
N ARG A 385 -0.93 -41.73 -67.78
CA ARG A 385 -1.09 -41.09 -69.09
C ARG A 385 -0.13 -41.69 -70.13
N ASN A 386 1.11 -41.97 -69.73
CA ASN A 386 2.14 -42.54 -70.61
C ASN A 386 1.76 -43.94 -71.11
N GLU A 387 1.11 -44.77 -70.27
CA GLU A 387 0.73 -46.14 -70.65
C GLU A 387 -0.36 -46.18 -71.75
N VAL A 388 -1.33 -45.27 -71.67
CA VAL A 388 -2.44 -45.19 -72.64
C VAL A 388 -1.93 -44.78 -74.03
N GLN A 389 -0.96 -43.87 -74.07
CA GLN A 389 -0.44 -43.32 -75.33
C GLN A 389 0.34 -44.36 -76.14
N LEU A 390 1.04 -45.29 -75.49
CA LEU A 390 1.77 -46.38 -76.15
C LEU A 390 0.83 -47.37 -76.85
N LYS A 391 -0.31 -47.71 -76.24
CA LYS A 391 -1.29 -48.66 -76.81
C LYS A 391 -1.96 -48.14 -78.08
N ALA A 392 -2.26 -46.83 -78.13
CA ALA A 392 -2.92 -46.21 -79.28
C ALA A 392 -2.04 -46.20 -80.55
N SER A 393 -0.72 -46.03 -80.40
CA SER A 393 0.22 -45.94 -81.52
C SER A 393 0.37 -47.27 -82.28
N ALA A 394 0.42 -48.40 -81.56
CA ALA A 394 0.56 -49.73 -82.15
C ALA A 394 -0.68 -50.15 -82.97
N LEU A 395 -1.88 -49.82 -82.48
CA LEU A 395 -3.14 -50.21 -83.13
C LEU A 395 -3.39 -49.45 -84.45
N SER A 396 -3.01 -48.18 -84.50
CA SER A 396 -3.23 -47.30 -85.65
C SER A 396 -2.49 -47.77 -86.92
N LYS A 397 -1.22 -48.16 -86.78
CA LYS A 397 -0.41 -48.63 -87.93
C LYS A 397 -0.88 -49.96 -88.50
N TYR A 398 -1.43 -50.84 -87.66
CA TYR A 398 -1.94 -52.14 -88.10
C TYR A 398 -3.25 -52.00 -88.90
N SER A 399 -4.15 -51.09 -88.49
CA SER A 399 -5.39 -50.80 -89.23
C SER A 399 -5.13 -50.23 -90.62
N LEU A 400 -4.09 -49.39 -90.78
CA LEU A 400 -3.71 -48.81 -92.07
C LEU A 400 -3.30 -49.90 -93.09
N HIS A 401 -2.61 -50.94 -92.62
CA HIS A 401 -2.17 -52.05 -93.46
C HIS A 401 -3.32 -52.97 -93.91
N LEU A 402 -4.32 -53.21 -93.04
CA LEU A 402 -5.53 -53.97 -93.37
C LEU A 402 -6.38 -53.28 -94.43
N SER A 403 -6.46 -51.94 -94.38
CA SER A 403 -7.15 -51.13 -95.38
C SER A 403 -6.56 -51.28 -96.79
N HIS A 404 -5.22 -51.28 -96.92
CA HIS A 404 -4.54 -51.52 -98.20
C HIS A 404 -4.86 -52.88 -98.82
N LYS A 405 -4.97 -53.94 -98.00
CA LYS A 405 -5.23 -55.31 -98.47
C LYS A 405 -6.66 -55.49 -98.99
N ASN A 406 -7.64 -54.86 -98.33
CA ASN A 406 -9.03 -54.90 -98.77
C ASN A 406 -9.23 -54.14 -100.10
N LYS A 407 -8.51 -53.03 -100.30
CA LYS A 407 -8.52 -52.31 -101.57
C LYS A 407 -8.02 -53.19 -102.72
N LEU A 408 -6.94 -53.93 -102.50
CA LEU A 408 -6.35 -54.84 -103.49
C LEU A 408 -7.26 -56.03 -103.82
N LEU A 409 -7.93 -56.61 -102.82
CA LEU A 409 -8.96 -57.66 -103.03
C LEU A 409 -10.16 -57.13 -103.84
N SER A 410 -10.57 -55.89 -103.58
CA SER A 410 -11.61 -55.22 -104.36
C SER A 410 -11.19 -55.02 -105.81
N ASP A 411 -9.94 -54.60 -106.05
CA ASP A 411 -9.40 -54.41 -107.41
C ASP A 411 -9.30 -55.74 -108.18
N LEU A 412 -8.89 -56.82 -107.52
CA LEU A 412 -8.89 -58.19 -108.07
C LEU A 412 -10.29 -58.67 -108.44
N ALA A 413 -11.26 -58.51 -107.54
CA ALA A 413 -12.66 -58.87 -107.79
C ALA A 413 -13.23 -58.10 -108.98
N SER A 414 -12.93 -56.80 -109.08
CA SER A 414 -13.38 -55.96 -110.20
C SER A 414 -12.80 -56.41 -111.55
N THR A 415 -11.58 -56.94 -111.55
CA THR A 415 -10.89 -57.40 -112.77
C THR A 415 -11.41 -58.77 -113.22
N LEU A 416 -11.74 -59.66 -112.29
CA LEU A 416 -12.40 -60.94 -112.57
C LEU A 416 -13.81 -60.75 -113.14
N ILE A 417 -14.59 -59.82 -112.59
CA ILE A 417 -15.93 -59.48 -113.10
C ILE A 417 -15.84 -58.99 -114.55
N LYS A 418 -14.88 -58.11 -114.85
CA LYS A 418 -14.65 -57.59 -116.22
C LYS A 418 -14.23 -58.66 -117.24
N LEU A 419 -13.67 -59.79 -116.80
CA LEU A 419 -13.29 -60.93 -117.64
C LEU A 419 -14.45 -61.87 -117.98
N ALA A 420 -15.49 -61.92 -117.14
CA ALA A 420 -16.67 -62.76 -117.37
C ALA A 420 -17.56 -62.25 -118.52
N ASP A 421 -17.63 -60.92 -118.72
CA ASP A 421 -18.63 -60.29 -119.60
C ASP A 421 -18.23 -60.12 -121.08
N ARG A 422 -16.97 -60.32 -121.48
CA ARG A 422 -16.52 -60.08 -122.87
C ARG A 422 -16.30 -61.36 -123.67
N LYS A 423 -17.03 -61.51 -124.79
CA LYS A 423 -17.02 -62.71 -125.67
C LYS A 423 -15.86 -62.79 -126.68
N ASN A 424 -15.26 -61.66 -127.09
CA ASN A 424 -14.14 -61.64 -128.06
C ASN A 424 -12.88 -61.03 -127.44
N MET A 425 -12.25 -61.76 -126.52
CA MET A 425 -10.95 -61.40 -125.97
C MET A 425 -10.19 -62.69 -125.67
N ASP A 426 -8.88 -62.71 -125.91
CA ASP A 426 -8.03 -63.86 -125.57
C ASP A 426 -7.97 -64.02 -124.04
N LYS A 427 -8.87 -64.84 -123.51
CA LYS A 427 -9.03 -65.09 -122.07
C LYS A 427 -7.77 -65.71 -121.48
N SER A 428 -6.98 -66.44 -122.28
CA SER A 428 -5.77 -67.13 -121.84
C SER A 428 -4.66 -66.15 -121.43
N ALA A 429 -4.42 -65.09 -122.23
CA ALA A 429 -3.36 -64.11 -121.96
C ALA A 429 -3.62 -63.28 -120.70
N LYS A 430 -4.87 -62.82 -120.47
CA LYS A 430 -5.23 -62.04 -119.28
C LYS A 430 -5.40 -62.87 -118.02
N ILE A 431 -5.84 -64.13 -118.12
CA ILE A 431 -5.80 -65.05 -116.98
C ILE A 431 -4.35 -65.35 -116.60
N LYS A 432 -3.42 -65.48 -117.57
CA LYS A 432 -1.98 -65.57 -117.27
C LYS A 432 -1.42 -64.31 -116.63
N GLN A 433 -1.84 -63.12 -117.07
CA GLN A 433 -1.43 -61.86 -116.44
C GLN A 433 -1.99 -61.74 -115.02
N LEU A 434 -3.27 -62.04 -114.80
CA LEU A 434 -3.89 -62.06 -113.47
C LEU A 434 -3.22 -63.11 -112.57
N ALA A 435 -2.91 -64.29 -113.11
CA ALA A 435 -2.18 -65.33 -112.40
C ALA A 435 -0.75 -64.90 -112.08
N ASN A 436 -0.09 -64.10 -112.93
CA ASN A 436 1.22 -63.51 -112.66
C ASN A 436 1.14 -62.37 -111.63
N ASP A 437 0.16 -61.48 -111.68
CA ASP A 437 -0.02 -60.42 -110.67
C ASP A 437 -0.36 -61.01 -109.30
N ILE A 438 -1.15 -62.09 -109.28
CA ILE A 438 -1.40 -62.90 -108.08
C ILE A 438 -0.10 -63.61 -107.66
N ASN A 439 0.66 -64.23 -108.57
CA ASN A 439 1.90 -64.92 -108.22
C ASN A 439 3.03 -63.98 -107.79
N GLU A 440 3.13 -62.75 -108.31
CA GLU A 440 4.10 -61.77 -107.87
C GLU A 440 3.75 -61.22 -106.48
N ASN A 441 2.47 -60.96 -106.19
CA ASN A 441 2.03 -60.56 -104.86
C ASN A 441 2.09 -61.72 -103.84
N VAL A 442 1.82 -62.95 -104.26
CA VAL A 442 1.96 -64.16 -103.42
C VAL A 442 3.43 -64.54 -103.24
N LYS A 443 4.32 -64.30 -104.23
CA LYS A 443 5.79 -64.44 -104.06
C LYS A 443 6.39 -63.31 -103.24
N GLN A 444 5.76 -62.13 -103.21
CA GLN A 444 6.09 -61.04 -102.29
C GLN A 444 5.52 -61.22 -100.87
N ASP A 445 5.08 -62.43 -100.48
CA ASP A 445 4.68 -62.75 -99.10
C ASP A 445 5.89 -62.81 -98.13
N ASN A 446 6.59 -61.67 -98.03
CA ASN A 446 7.52 -61.30 -96.97
C ASN A 446 6.76 -60.65 -95.79
N GLU A 447 5.43 -60.86 -95.68
CA GLU A 447 4.58 -60.30 -94.60
C GLU A 447 5.11 -60.69 -93.21
N ALA A 448 5.69 -61.89 -93.08
CA ALA A 448 6.31 -62.35 -91.85
C ALA A 448 7.59 -61.56 -91.51
N ARG A 449 8.45 -61.30 -92.51
CA ARG A 449 9.74 -60.63 -92.31
C ARG A 449 9.59 -59.14 -92.07
N GLN A 450 8.67 -58.47 -92.77
CA GLN A 450 8.39 -57.05 -92.54
C GLN A 450 7.79 -56.82 -91.13
N PHE A 451 6.82 -57.63 -90.72
CA PHE A 451 6.29 -57.59 -89.36
C PHE A 451 7.38 -57.82 -88.31
N GLN A 452 8.28 -58.78 -88.55
CA GLN A 452 9.39 -59.05 -87.65
C GLN A 452 10.39 -57.87 -87.57
N ASN A 453 10.69 -57.19 -88.68
CA ASN A 453 11.54 -56.01 -88.68
C ASN A 453 10.90 -54.86 -87.89
N TYR A 454 9.64 -54.53 -88.15
CA TYR A 454 8.93 -53.45 -87.43
C TYR A 454 8.74 -53.75 -85.94
N PHE A 455 8.42 -55.01 -85.60
CA PHE A 455 8.33 -55.41 -84.20
C PHE A 455 9.67 -55.25 -83.49
N SER A 456 10.77 -55.57 -84.16
CA SER A 456 12.12 -55.43 -83.61
C SER A 456 12.55 -53.96 -83.45
N GLU A 457 12.03 -53.02 -84.25
CA GLU A 457 12.27 -51.58 -84.02
C GLU A 457 11.58 -51.07 -82.75
N ILE A 458 10.37 -51.56 -82.44
CA ILE A 458 9.57 -51.09 -81.29
C ILE A 458 9.94 -51.83 -80.01
N HIS A 459 10.30 -53.11 -80.12
CA HIS A 459 10.69 -53.97 -79.01
C HIS A 459 12.06 -54.61 -79.26
N PRO A 460 13.15 -53.82 -79.29
CA PRO A 460 14.49 -54.27 -79.72
C PRO A 460 15.04 -55.42 -78.88
N GLU A 461 14.69 -55.47 -77.59
CA GLU A 461 15.18 -56.48 -76.65
C GLU A 461 14.27 -57.71 -76.52
N PHE A 462 13.04 -57.67 -77.05
CA PHE A 462 12.09 -58.78 -76.89
C PHE A 462 12.58 -60.06 -77.58
N GLY A 463 13.08 -59.92 -78.81
CA GLY A 463 13.58 -61.08 -79.58
C GLY A 463 14.75 -61.78 -78.89
N LYS A 464 15.71 -61.01 -78.35
CA LYS A 464 16.86 -61.55 -77.61
C LYS A 464 16.42 -62.24 -76.32
N LYS A 465 15.66 -61.55 -75.47
CA LYS A 465 15.14 -62.13 -74.21
C LYS A 465 14.30 -63.38 -74.43
N LEU A 466 13.49 -63.42 -75.50
CA LEU A 466 12.67 -64.59 -75.81
C LEU A 466 13.53 -65.79 -76.23
N ILE A 467 14.62 -65.55 -76.98
CA ILE A 467 15.58 -66.60 -77.34
C ILE A 467 16.34 -67.08 -76.10
N ASP A 468 16.78 -66.17 -75.22
CA ASP A 468 17.52 -66.50 -73.99
C ASP A 468 16.71 -67.39 -73.04
N VAL A 469 15.38 -67.22 -73.01
CA VAL A 469 14.46 -68.02 -72.18
C VAL A 469 14.10 -69.36 -72.85
N CYS A 470 14.37 -69.52 -74.14
CA CYS A 470 14.03 -70.71 -74.91
C CYS A 470 15.17 -71.76 -74.91
N LYS A 471 14.84 -73.03 -74.66
CA LYS A 471 15.83 -74.14 -74.75
C LYS A 471 16.02 -74.72 -76.15
N GLU A 472 15.03 -74.56 -77.02
CA GLU A 472 15.02 -75.12 -78.38
C GLU A 472 14.93 -73.97 -79.39
N LYS A 473 15.48 -74.17 -80.59
CA LYS A 473 15.40 -73.19 -81.67
C LYS A 473 13.93 -72.97 -82.06
N LEU A 474 13.43 -71.76 -81.82
CA LEU A 474 12.09 -71.35 -82.25
C LEU A 474 12.01 -71.30 -83.77
N SER A 475 10.94 -71.84 -84.34
CA SER A 475 10.65 -71.64 -85.76
C SER A 475 10.19 -70.20 -86.01
N GLN A 476 10.28 -69.73 -87.27
CA GLN A 476 9.78 -68.39 -87.62
C GLN A 476 8.29 -68.22 -87.30
N THR A 477 7.49 -69.27 -87.45
CA THR A 477 6.05 -69.26 -87.13
C THR A 477 5.81 -69.12 -85.62
N GLU A 478 6.63 -69.75 -84.79
CA GLU A 478 6.54 -69.66 -83.33
C GLU A 478 7.00 -68.30 -82.81
N MET A 479 8.07 -67.74 -83.40
CA MET A 479 8.53 -66.38 -83.13
C MET A 479 7.45 -65.36 -83.46
N ARG A 480 6.80 -65.50 -84.63
CA ARG A 480 5.69 -64.64 -85.05
C ARG A 480 4.49 -64.75 -84.11
N LEU A 481 4.15 -65.96 -83.66
CA LEU A 481 3.10 -66.17 -82.67
C LEU A 481 3.43 -65.47 -81.33
N ALA A 482 4.67 -65.56 -80.86
CA ALA A 482 5.09 -64.90 -79.62
C ALA A 482 4.98 -63.37 -79.70
N MET A 483 5.37 -62.77 -80.82
CA MET A 483 5.23 -61.34 -81.09
C MET A 483 3.75 -60.91 -81.11
N LEU A 484 2.88 -61.68 -81.78
CA LEU A 484 1.45 -61.38 -81.83
C LEU A 484 0.78 -61.49 -80.44
N LEU A 485 1.22 -62.45 -79.62
CA LEU A 485 0.78 -62.58 -78.23
C LEU A 485 1.33 -61.45 -77.34
N ARG A 486 2.54 -60.96 -77.60
CA ARG A 486 3.14 -59.79 -76.92
C ARG A 486 2.35 -58.52 -77.19
N LEU A 487 1.69 -58.41 -78.34
CA LEU A 487 0.77 -57.32 -78.64
C LEU A 487 -0.61 -57.49 -77.97
N ASN A 488 -0.75 -58.48 -77.07
CA ASN A 488 -1.97 -58.81 -76.34
C ASN A 488 -3.17 -59.13 -77.26
N LEU A 489 -2.91 -59.65 -78.47
CA LEU A 489 -3.96 -60.04 -79.40
C LEU A 489 -4.66 -61.33 -78.94
N SER A 490 -5.98 -61.39 -79.13
CA SER A 490 -6.79 -62.57 -78.83
C SER A 490 -6.50 -63.71 -79.81
N SER A 491 -6.79 -64.95 -79.42
CA SER A 491 -6.59 -66.12 -80.29
C SER A 491 -7.39 -66.02 -81.60
N LYS A 492 -8.54 -65.33 -81.60
CA LYS A 492 -9.38 -65.13 -82.80
C LYS A 492 -8.74 -64.13 -83.76
N GLU A 493 -8.17 -63.05 -83.24
CA GLU A 493 -7.42 -62.07 -84.04
C GLU A 493 -6.17 -62.71 -84.63
N ILE A 494 -5.35 -63.38 -83.80
CA ILE A 494 -4.14 -64.07 -84.26
C ILE A 494 -4.46 -65.11 -85.35
N ALA A 495 -5.56 -65.83 -85.24
CA ALA A 495 -6.00 -66.81 -86.23
C ALA A 495 -6.33 -66.17 -87.58
N SER A 496 -7.03 -65.04 -87.54
CA SER A 496 -7.30 -64.23 -88.73
C SER A 496 -6.00 -63.73 -89.38
N ILE A 497 -5.00 -63.33 -88.58
CA ILE A 497 -3.72 -62.81 -89.07
C ILE A 497 -2.89 -63.90 -89.73
N LEU A 498 -2.80 -65.06 -89.07
CA LEU A 498 -1.98 -66.18 -89.55
C LEU A 498 -2.70 -67.03 -90.62
N ARG A 499 -3.95 -66.71 -90.97
CA ARG A 499 -4.79 -67.47 -91.91
C ARG A 499 -4.91 -68.96 -91.52
N VAL A 500 -5.03 -69.21 -90.21
CA VAL A 500 -5.23 -70.54 -89.64
C VAL A 500 -6.49 -70.53 -88.77
N THR A 501 -7.00 -71.70 -88.41
CA THR A 501 -8.16 -71.77 -87.51
C THR A 501 -7.79 -71.30 -86.09
N PRO A 502 -8.74 -70.72 -85.31
CA PRO A 502 -8.50 -70.37 -83.91
C PRO A 502 -7.97 -71.52 -83.05
N ASP A 503 -8.37 -72.76 -83.36
CA ASP A 503 -7.86 -73.94 -82.68
C ASP A 503 -6.41 -74.26 -83.05
N SER A 504 -5.99 -73.99 -84.29
CA SER A 504 -4.58 -74.09 -84.69
C SER A 504 -3.70 -73.11 -83.88
N VAL A 505 -4.19 -71.90 -83.62
CA VAL A 505 -3.49 -70.93 -82.76
C VAL A 505 -3.44 -71.42 -81.32
N ARG A 506 -4.51 -72.00 -80.80
CA ARG A 506 -4.55 -72.57 -79.44
C ARG A 506 -3.50 -73.68 -79.27
N VAL A 507 -3.39 -74.57 -80.25
CA VAL A 507 -2.38 -75.64 -80.29
C VAL A 507 -0.98 -75.05 -80.41
N ALA A 508 -0.77 -74.05 -81.26
CA ALA A 508 0.52 -73.39 -81.40
C ALA A 508 0.95 -72.63 -80.13
N ARG A 509 0.00 -72.01 -79.40
CA ARG A 509 0.24 -71.40 -78.08
C ARG A 509 0.69 -72.43 -77.06
N TYR A 510 0.04 -73.59 -77.04
CA TYR A 510 0.43 -74.69 -76.16
C TYR A 510 1.86 -75.20 -76.47
N ARG A 511 2.21 -75.35 -77.75
CA ARG A 511 3.57 -75.73 -78.19
C ARG A 511 4.61 -74.69 -77.78
N LEU A 512 4.34 -73.41 -78.04
CA LEU A 512 5.20 -72.29 -77.66
C LEU A 512 5.42 -72.25 -76.13
N ARG A 513 4.35 -72.45 -75.35
CA ARG A 513 4.42 -72.52 -73.89
C ARG A 513 5.34 -73.65 -73.40
N LYS A 514 5.25 -74.83 -74.02
CA LYS A 514 6.10 -75.98 -73.68
C LYS A 514 7.59 -75.68 -73.93
N LYS A 515 7.90 -74.99 -75.04
CA LYS A 515 9.27 -74.57 -75.39
C LYS A 515 9.84 -73.51 -74.45
N LEU A 516 8.99 -72.61 -73.93
CA LEU A 516 9.35 -71.56 -72.98
C LEU A 516 9.39 -72.03 -71.51
N ARG A 517 9.04 -73.30 -71.22
CA ARG A 517 8.96 -73.87 -69.85
C ARG A 517 8.14 -73.04 -68.85
N ILE A 518 7.09 -72.39 -69.33
CA ILE A 518 6.22 -71.56 -68.48
C ILE A 518 5.33 -72.48 -67.66
N ASP A 519 5.36 -72.32 -66.32
CA ASP A 519 4.53 -73.07 -65.37
C ASP A 519 3.05 -73.10 -65.83
N PRO A 520 2.34 -74.25 -65.75
CA PRO A 520 0.93 -74.38 -66.16
C PRO A 520 -0.04 -73.35 -65.57
N LYS A 521 0.30 -72.74 -64.43
CA LYS A 521 -0.50 -71.69 -63.77
C LYS A 521 -0.20 -70.27 -64.28
N THR A 522 0.96 -70.04 -64.90
CA THR A 522 1.36 -68.71 -65.37
C THR A 522 0.72 -68.37 -66.72
N ASN A 523 0.01 -67.25 -66.82
CA ASN A 523 -0.61 -66.84 -68.07
C ASN A 523 0.46 -66.50 -69.12
N LEU A 524 0.46 -67.25 -70.23
CA LEU A 524 1.41 -67.10 -71.33
C LEU A 524 1.49 -65.66 -71.87
N ILE A 525 0.35 -64.96 -71.99
CA ILE A 525 0.34 -63.58 -72.49
C ILE A 525 0.99 -62.64 -71.46
N HIS A 526 0.65 -62.78 -70.18
CA HIS A 526 1.23 -61.95 -69.12
C HIS A 526 2.73 -62.18 -68.96
N PHE A 527 3.21 -63.40 -69.19
CA PHE A 527 4.64 -63.69 -69.23
C PHE A 527 5.33 -62.98 -70.40
N LEU A 528 4.76 -63.06 -71.60
CA LEU A 528 5.31 -62.38 -72.78
C LEU A 528 5.27 -60.85 -72.60
N LEU A 529 4.13 -60.28 -72.16
CA LEU A 529 3.99 -59.15 -71.20
C LEU A 529 5.24 -58.49 -70.61
N GLN A 530 6.09 -59.32 -70.00
CA GLN A 530 7.16 -58.89 -69.10
C GLN A 530 8.55 -59.03 -69.73
N LEU A 531 8.65 -59.71 -70.87
CA LEU A 531 9.87 -59.79 -71.69
C LEU A 531 10.03 -58.51 -72.50
#